data_AF-F6G2M4-F1
#
_entry.id   AF-F6G2M4-F1
#
_cell.length_a   1.000
_cell.length_b   1.000
_cell.length_c   1.000
_cell.angle_alpha   90.00
_cell.angle_beta   90.00
_cell.angle_gamma   90.00
#
_symmetry.space_group_name_H-M   'P 1'
#
loop_
_entity.id
_entity.type
_entity.pdbx_description
1 polymer ?
#
loop_
_entity_poly.entity_id
_entity_poly.type
_entity_poly.pdbx_seq_one_letter_code
_entity_poly.pdbx_strand_id
1 'polypeptide(L)'
;MIETLLGGLLGGTFRLAPEILKWLDRKGERGHELAMQDKALEFEKVRGAQRMAEIGATADAAWNTGAIEALRDSITAQGQTSGVPWADALSITVRPVITYSFMALYCAAKAAVFTGAITAGAGWITATVHAWTEADQALWAGVLNFWFLGRTLDKMNRGQ
;
A
#
# COMPACT_ATOMS: atom_id res chain seq x y z
N MET A 1 -64.66 -41.47 38.46
CA MET A 1 -64.56 -40.01 38.76
C MET A 1 -63.17 -39.46 38.51
N ILE A 2 -62.12 -40.28 38.64
CA ILE A 2 -60.75 -39.93 38.25
C ILE A 2 -60.60 -39.87 36.72
N GLU A 3 -61.31 -40.71 35.95
CA GLU A 3 -61.25 -40.70 34.47
C GLU A 3 -61.84 -39.43 33.84
N THR A 4 -62.87 -38.84 34.43
CA THR A 4 -63.51 -37.62 33.93
C THR A 4 -62.69 -36.37 34.25
N LEU A 5 -62.01 -36.35 35.40
CA LEU A 5 -61.04 -35.31 35.76
C LEU A 5 -59.77 -35.40 34.91
N LEU A 6 -59.27 -36.61 34.65
CA LEU A 6 -58.15 -36.85 33.73
C LEU A 6 -58.51 -36.52 32.27
N GLY A 7 -59.71 -36.87 31.81
CA GLY A 7 -60.18 -36.56 30.46
C GLY A 7 -60.41 -35.06 30.22
N GLY A 8 -60.92 -34.33 31.22
CA GLY A 8 -61.05 -32.87 31.18
C GLY A 8 -59.70 -32.15 31.20
N LEU A 9 -58.73 -32.66 31.99
CA LEU A 9 -57.39 -32.12 32.07
C LEU A 9 -56.59 -32.39 30.78
N LEU A 10 -56.65 -33.62 30.24
CA LEU A 10 -56.06 -33.99 28.95
C LEU A 10 -56.68 -33.21 27.77
N GLY A 11 -58.00 -32.98 27.78
CA GLY A 11 -58.69 -32.15 26.79
C GLY A 11 -58.31 -30.67 26.86
N GLY A 12 -58.07 -30.14 28.06
CA GLY A 12 -57.54 -28.79 28.27
C GLY A 12 -56.11 -28.63 27.76
N THR A 13 -55.23 -29.61 28.02
CA THR A 13 -53.86 -29.64 27.49
C THR A 13 -53.83 -29.77 25.97
N PHE A 14 -54.71 -30.57 25.36
CA PHE A 14 -54.81 -30.71 23.90
C PHE A 14 -55.33 -29.45 23.18
N ARG A 15 -56.07 -28.55 23.86
CA ARG A 15 -56.43 -27.24 23.33
C ARG A 15 -55.27 -26.23 23.36
N LEU A 16 -54.33 -26.39 24.30
CA LEU A 16 -53.13 -25.56 24.39
C LEU A 16 -52.02 -26.04 23.45
N ALA A 17 -51.99 -27.33 23.10
CA ALA A 17 -51.03 -27.90 22.15
C ALA A 17 -50.96 -27.14 20.79
N PRO A 18 -52.07 -26.81 20.10
CA PRO A 18 -52.01 -26.02 18.87
C PRO A 18 -51.54 -24.57 19.09
N GLU A 19 -51.81 -23.98 20.26
CA GLU A 19 -51.35 -22.63 20.61
C GLU A 19 -49.82 -22.62 20.85
N ILE A 20 -49.29 -23.67 21.50
CA ILE A 20 -47.85 -23.87 21.73
C ILE A 20 -47.12 -24.09 20.41
N LEU A 21 -47.67 -24.89 19.50
CA LEU A 21 -47.12 -25.10 18.16
C LEU A 21 -47.09 -23.80 17.36
N LYS A 22 -48.18 -23.02 17.35
CA LYS A 22 -48.22 -21.69 16.71
C LYS A 22 -47.20 -20.72 17.30
N TRP A 23 -46.98 -20.77 18.62
CA TRP A 23 -45.98 -19.93 19.28
C TRP A 23 -44.55 -20.34 18.89
N LEU A 24 -44.29 -21.65 18.80
CA LEU A 24 -43.01 -22.17 18.32
C LEU A 24 -42.74 -21.74 16.87
N ASP A 25 -43.75 -21.84 16.00
CA ASP A 25 -43.65 -21.43 14.59
C ASP A 25 -43.38 -19.93 14.46
N ARG A 26 -44.14 -19.08 15.16
CA ARG A 26 -43.89 -17.62 15.18
C ARG A 26 -42.50 -17.27 15.69
N LYS A 27 -41.97 -18.04 16.65
CA LYS A 27 -40.61 -17.85 17.16
C LYS A 27 -39.57 -18.28 16.12
N GLY A 28 -39.84 -19.35 15.37
CA GLY A 28 -39.03 -19.81 14.24
C GLY A 28 -38.99 -18.80 13.09
N GLU A 29 -40.14 -18.31 12.63
CA GLU A 29 -40.23 -17.30 11.56
C GLU A 29 -39.49 -16.02 11.93
N ARG A 30 -39.70 -15.49 13.14
CA ARG A 30 -38.98 -14.30 13.62
C ARG A 30 -37.48 -14.52 13.70
N GLY A 31 -37.04 -15.70 14.13
CA GLY A 31 -35.64 -16.08 14.14
C GLY A 31 -35.05 -16.18 12.73
N HIS A 32 -35.84 -16.66 11.77
CA HIS A 32 -35.46 -16.75 10.37
C HIS A 32 -35.37 -15.36 9.71
N GLU A 33 -36.33 -14.47 9.96
CA GLU A 33 -36.28 -13.07 9.50
C GLU A 33 -35.06 -12.33 10.07
N LEU A 34 -34.77 -12.51 11.36
CA LEU A 34 -33.58 -11.93 11.99
C LEU A 34 -32.30 -12.47 11.35
N ALA A 35 -32.20 -13.78 11.13
CA ALA A 35 -31.04 -14.38 10.47
C ALA A 35 -30.86 -13.87 9.02
N MET A 36 -31.96 -13.67 8.29
CA MET A 36 -31.94 -13.09 6.95
C MET A 36 -31.47 -11.62 6.98
N GLN A 37 -31.97 -10.83 7.93
CA GLN A 37 -31.56 -9.43 8.12
C GLN A 37 -30.08 -9.33 8.52
N ASP A 38 -29.62 -10.18 9.44
CA ASP A 38 -28.22 -10.22 9.86
C ASP A 38 -27.29 -10.57 8.69
N LYS A 39 -27.69 -11.54 7.85
CA LYS A 39 -26.92 -11.90 6.66
C LYS A 39 -26.89 -10.78 5.63
N ALA A 40 -28.01 -10.08 5.41
CA ALA A 40 -28.04 -8.91 4.56
C ALA A 40 -27.12 -7.80 5.07
N LEU A 41 -27.11 -7.57 6.39
CA LEU A 41 -26.27 -6.58 7.04
C LEU A 41 -24.78 -6.96 7.01
N GLU A 42 -24.44 -8.26 7.14
CA GLU A 42 -23.09 -8.77 6.90
C GLU A 42 -22.64 -8.53 5.45
N PHE A 43 -23.50 -8.80 4.46
CA PHE A 43 -23.21 -8.51 3.05
C PHE A 43 -22.97 -7.02 2.80
N GLU A 44 -23.79 -6.14 3.38
CA GLU A 44 -23.58 -4.70 3.27
C GLU A 44 -22.29 -4.24 3.94
N LYS A 45 -21.94 -4.80 5.11
CA LYS A 45 -20.66 -4.52 5.79
C LYS A 45 -19.47 -4.94 4.92
N VAL A 46 -19.51 -6.14 4.34
CA VAL A 46 -18.44 -6.64 3.46
C VAL A 46 -18.32 -5.78 2.21
N ARG A 47 -19.46 -5.44 1.58
CA ARG A 47 -19.50 -4.56 0.41
C ARG A 47 -19.00 -3.15 0.74
N GLY A 48 -19.36 -2.62 1.91
CA GLY A 48 -18.88 -1.35 2.42
C GLY A 48 -17.37 -1.35 2.64
N ALA A 49 -16.85 -2.40 3.28
CA ALA A 49 -15.41 -2.59 3.48
C ALA A 49 -14.65 -2.70 2.16
N GLN A 50 -15.16 -3.45 1.19
CA GLN A 50 -14.55 -3.57 -0.14
C GLN A 50 -14.54 -2.23 -0.88
N ARG A 51 -15.64 -1.47 -0.84
CA ARG A 51 -15.71 -0.13 -1.44
C ARG A 51 -14.74 0.84 -0.76
N MET A 52 -14.60 0.77 0.56
CA MET A 52 -13.61 1.58 1.28
C MET A 52 -12.17 1.21 0.90
N ALA A 53 -11.88 -0.09 0.73
CA ALA A 53 -10.58 -0.55 0.27
C ALA A 53 -10.27 -0.08 -1.17
N GLU A 54 -11.26 -0.10 -2.06
CA GLU A 54 -11.13 0.41 -3.43
C GLU A 54 -10.90 1.93 -3.46
N ILE A 55 -11.64 2.69 -2.63
CA ILE A 55 -11.42 4.13 -2.46
C ILE A 55 -10.02 4.41 -1.90
N GLY A 56 -9.56 3.64 -0.91
CA GLY A 56 -8.22 3.75 -0.36
C GLY A 56 -7.15 3.52 -1.42
N ALA A 57 -7.26 2.42 -2.18
CA ALA A 57 -6.31 2.10 -3.25
C ALA A 57 -6.28 3.16 -4.37
N THR A 58 -7.44 3.71 -4.75
CA THR A 58 -7.51 4.77 -5.77
C THR A 58 -6.95 6.10 -5.25
N ALA A 59 -7.19 6.43 -3.97
CA ALA A 59 -6.61 7.61 -3.33
C ALA A 59 -5.08 7.51 -3.22
N ASP A 60 -4.55 6.34 -2.83
CA ASP A 60 -3.11 6.08 -2.77
C ASP A 60 -2.46 6.18 -4.16
N ALA A 61 -3.12 5.63 -5.19
CA ALA A 61 -2.67 5.75 -6.57
C ALA A 61 -2.67 7.22 -7.04
N ALA A 62 -3.72 7.99 -6.71
CA ALA A 62 -3.82 9.41 -7.06
C ALA A 62 -2.78 10.26 -6.33
N TRP A 63 -2.53 10.01 -5.04
CA TRP A 63 -1.50 10.68 -4.26
C TRP A 63 -0.11 10.44 -4.85
N ASN A 64 0.23 9.18 -5.11
CA ASN A 64 1.51 8.80 -5.72
C ASN A 64 1.68 9.44 -7.10
N THR A 65 0.62 9.50 -7.90
CA THR A 65 0.64 10.14 -9.22
C THR A 65 0.81 11.66 -9.12
N GLY A 66 0.07 12.32 -8.22
CA GLY A 66 0.16 13.77 -8.01
C GLY A 66 1.53 14.23 -7.48
N ALA A 67 2.15 13.44 -6.60
CA ALA A 67 3.51 13.73 -6.12
C ALA A 67 4.55 13.62 -7.25
N ILE A 68 4.43 12.61 -8.11
CA ILE A 68 5.29 12.44 -9.29
C ILE A 68 5.05 13.54 -10.33
N GLU A 69 3.80 13.95 -10.52
CA GLU A 69 3.42 15.04 -11.42
C GLU A 69 3.98 16.38 -10.94
N ALA A 70 3.85 16.70 -9.65
CA ALA A 70 4.45 17.89 -9.07
C ALA A 70 5.99 17.90 -9.21
N LEU A 71 6.64 16.73 -9.04
CA LEU A 71 8.06 16.58 -9.31
C LEU A 71 8.38 16.83 -10.78
N ARG A 72 7.62 16.25 -11.71
CA ARG A 72 7.78 16.46 -13.16
C ARG A 72 7.62 17.93 -13.54
N ASP A 73 6.64 18.62 -12.98
CA ASP A 73 6.39 20.03 -13.23
C ASP A 73 7.54 20.89 -12.72
N SER A 74 8.09 20.58 -11.53
CA SER A 74 9.26 21.28 -11.01
C SER A 74 10.53 21.08 -11.85
N ILE A 75 10.69 19.91 -12.46
CA ILE A 75 11.80 19.60 -13.38
C ILE A 75 11.60 20.34 -14.70
N THR A 76 10.37 20.37 -15.20
CA THR A 76 10.02 21.04 -16.46
C THR A 76 10.16 22.56 -16.34
N ALA A 77 9.73 23.14 -15.22
CA ALA A 77 9.88 24.56 -14.91
C ALA A 77 11.35 24.99 -14.83
N GLN A 78 12.23 24.15 -14.26
CA GLN A 78 13.68 24.40 -14.27
C GLN A 78 14.28 24.41 -15.68
N GLY A 79 13.65 23.74 -16.65
CA GLY A 79 14.06 23.71 -18.05
C GLY A 79 13.53 24.87 -18.90
N GLN A 80 12.65 25.72 -18.37
CA GLN A 80 12.14 26.91 -19.07
C GLN A 80 13.09 28.10 -18.87
N THR A 81 13.45 28.77 -19.96
CA THR A 81 14.31 29.96 -19.91
C THR A 81 13.51 31.17 -19.46
N SER A 82 13.96 31.84 -18.41
CA SER A 82 13.35 33.07 -17.87
C SER A 82 13.65 34.30 -18.72
N GLY A 83 14.47 34.16 -19.77
CA GLY A 83 14.94 35.26 -20.62
C GLY A 83 16.08 36.06 -20.00
N VAL A 84 16.60 35.62 -18.85
CA VAL A 84 17.74 36.23 -18.14
C VAL A 84 18.91 35.25 -18.21
N PRO A 85 19.90 35.47 -19.10
CA PRO A 85 20.91 34.45 -19.43
C PRO A 85 21.72 33.93 -18.26
N TRP A 86 22.03 34.77 -17.27
CA TRP A 86 22.80 34.36 -16.09
C TRP A 86 21.96 33.52 -15.11
N ALA A 87 20.67 33.83 -14.98
CA ALA A 87 19.76 33.09 -14.11
C ALA A 87 19.45 31.72 -14.72
N ASP A 88 19.28 31.65 -16.04
CA ASP A 88 19.10 30.42 -16.79
C ASP A 88 20.34 29.52 -16.72
N ALA A 89 21.55 30.11 -16.90
CA ALA A 89 22.81 29.38 -16.74
C ALA A 89 22.99 28.82 -15.31
N LEU A 90 22.62 29.59 -14.29
CA LEU A 90 22.65 29.12 -12.91
C LEU A 90 21.64 27.98 -12.71
N SER A 91 20.39 28.16 -13.12
CA SER A 91 19.31 27.17 -13.00
C SER A 91 19.67 25.82 -13.61
N ILE A 92 20.20 25.83 -14.85
CA ILE A 92 20.59 24.61 -15.58
C ILE A 92 21.74 23.88 -14.87
N THR A 93 22.63 24.60 -14.20
CA THR A 93 23.81 24.01 -13.54
C THR A 93 23.53 23.46 -12.15
N VAL A 94 22.46 23.89 -11.46
CA VAL A 94 22.14 23.44 -10.08
C VAL A 94 22.09 21.91 -9.99
N ARG A 95 21.34 21.24 -10.88
CA ARG A 95 21.18 19.78 -10.84
C ARG A 95 22.50 19.03 -11.08
N PRO A 96 23.28 19.34 -12.14
CA PRO A 96 24.62 18.75 -12.32
C PRO A 96 25.56 19.02 -11.14
N VAL A 97 25.63 20.27 -10.65
CA VAL A 97 26.55 20.66 -9.57
C VAL A 97 26.23 19.90 -8.29
N ILE A 98 24.96 19.84 -7.89
CA ILE A 98 24.53 19.06 -6.71
C ILE A 98 24.88 17.58 -6.91
N THR A 99 24.58 17.02 -8.09
CA THR A 99 24.87 15.61 -8.39
C THR A 99 26.36 15.28 -8.25
N TYR A 100 27.23 16.10 -8.85
CA TYR A 100 28.67 15.91 -8.75
C TYR A 100 29.19 16.14 -7.33
N SER A 101 28.62 17.09 -6.59
CA SER A 101 28.99 17.36 -5.20
C SER A 101 28.67 16.16 -4.29
N PHE A 102 27.47 15.59 -4.42
CA PHE A 102 27.09 14.38 -3.69
C PHE A 102 27.93 13.17 -4.09
N MET A 103 28.21 13.00 -5.39
CA MET A 103 29.10 11.92 -5.86
C MET A 103 30.52 12.08 -5.31
N ALA A 104 31.06 13.31 -5.28
CA ALA A 104 32.38 13.59 -4.73
C ALA A 104 32.43 13.28 -3.22
N LEU A 105 31.41 13.69 -2.46
CA LEU A 105 31.28 13.38 -1.04
C LEU A 105 31.19 11.86 -0.80
N TYR A 106 30.42 11.14 -1.62
CA TYR A 106 30.32 9.69 -1.56
C TYR A 106 31.68 9.02 -1.81
N CYS A 107 32.39 9.41 -2.88
CA CYS A 107 33.72 8.90 -3.18
C CYS A 107 34.72 9.21 -2.06
N ALA A 108 34.68 10.41 -1.49
CA ALA A 108 35.53 10.79 -0.37
C ALA A 108 35.25 9.95 0.89
N ALA A 109 33.97 9.72 1.22
CA ALA A 109 33.59 8.88 2.34
C ALA A 109 34.05 7.42 2.15
N LYS A 110 33.85 6.85 0.95
CA LYS A 110 34.31 5.49 0.63
C LYS A 110 35.83 5.37 0.66
N ALA A 111 36.55 6.37 0.14
CA ALA A 111 37.99 6.44 0.23
C ALA A 111 38.45 6.47 1.70
N ALA A 112 37.80 7.27 2.55
CA ALA A 112 38.12 7.36 3.97
C ALA A 112 37.86 6.05 4.73
N VAL A 113 36.75 5.35 4.45
CA VAL A 113 36.45 4.03 5.03
C VAL A 113 37.51 3.01 4.61
N PHE A 114 37.86 2.99 3.32
CA PHE A 114 38.86 2.07 2.79
C PHE A 114 40.25 2.34 3.36
N THR A 115 40.70 3.60 3.37
CA THR A 115 41.99 3.97 3.94
C THR A 115 42.04 3.70 5.44
N GLY A 116 40.95 3.95 6.17
CA GLY A 116 40.82 3.61 7.58
C GLY A 116 40.95 2.10 7.85
N ALA A 117 40.38 1.25 7.00
CA ALA A 117 40.54 -0.19 7.11
C ALA A 117 41.99 -0.63 6.86
N ILE A 118 42.65 -0.06 5.84
CA ILE A 118 44.05 -0.33 5.53
C ILE A 118 44.96 0.13 6.68
N THR A 119 44.74 1.32 7.25
CA THR A 119 45.55 1.83 8.38
C THR A 119 45.32 1.04 9.67
N ALA A 120 44.16 0.42 9.84
CA ALA A 120 43.87 -0.52 10.91
C ALA A 120 44.50 -1.92 10.72
N GLY A 121 45.25 -2.13 9.63
CA GLY A 121 45.94 -3.38 9.34
C GLY A 121 45.10 -4.42 8.60
N ALA A 122 43.92 -4.06 8.09
CA ALA A 122 43.14 -4.95 7.24
C ALA A 122 43.87 -5.20 5.91
N GLY A 123 43.79 -6.44 5.41
CA GLY A 123 44.25 -6.76 4.06
C GLY A 123 43.40 -6.06 2.99
N TRP A 124 43.94 -5.88 1.79
CA TRP A 124 43.27 -5.19 0.70
C TRP A 124 41.88 -5.76 0.39
N ILE A 125 41.77 -7.09 0.25
CA ILE A 125 40.51 -7.78 -0.05
C ILE A 125 39.48 -7.52 1.06
N THR A 126 39.89 -7.65 2.33
CA THR A 126 39.00 -7.40 3.47
C THR A 126 38.57 -5.94 3.57
N ALA A 127 39.46 -4.99 3.26
CA ALA A 127 39.13 -3.57 3.22
C ALA A 127 38.15 -3.23 2.08
N THR A 128 38.28 -3.87 0.92
CA THR A 128 37.34 -3.69 -0.20
C THR A 128 35.96 -4.23 0.15
N VAL A 129 35.87 -5.44 0.69
CA VAL A 129 34.60 -6.03 1.13
C VAL A 129 33.97 -5.19 2.23
N HIS A 130 34.77 -4.63 3.15
CA HIS A 130 34.26 -3.76 4.20
C HIS A 130 33.75 -2.41 3.67
N ALA A 131 34.43 -1.82 2.68
CA ALA A 131 34.00 -0.57 2.07
C ALA A 131 32.75 -0.72 1.21
N TRP A 132 32.47 -1.93 0.68
CA TRP A 132 31.32 -2.24 -0.16
C TRP A 132 30.15 -2.78 0.66
N THR A 133 29.08 -1.99 0.78
CA THR A 133 27.94 -2.29 1.64
C THR A 133 26.68 -2.63 0.84
N GLU A 134 25.67 -3.17 1.52
CA GLU A 134 24.35 -3.40 0.92
C GLU A 134 23.70 -2.11 0.39
N ALA A 135 23.97 -0.97 1.05
CA ALA A 135 23.50 0.33 0.58
C ALA A 135 24.10 0.71 -0.79
N ASP A 136 25.37 0.35 -1.05
CA ASP A 136 26.00 0.60 -2.35
C ASP A 136 25.38 -0.30 -3.42
N GLN A 137 25.10 -1.56 -3.07
CA GLN A 137 24.42 -2.49 -3.98
C GLN A 137 23.04 -1.97 -4.37
N ALA A 138 22.26 -1.50 -3.40
CA ALA A 138 20.95 -0.90 -3.64
C ALA A 138 21.05 0.35 -4.51
N LEU A 139 22.03 1.22 -4.26
CA LEU A 139 22.28 2.42 -5.06
C LEU A 139 22.63 2.07 -6.51
N TRP A 140 23.57 1.13 -6.73
CA TRP A 140 23.95 0.68 -8.07
C TRP A 140 22.82 -0.06 -8.79
N ALA A 141 22.06 -0.90 -8.08
CA ALA A 141 20.88 -1.55 -8.63
C ALA A 141 19.84 -0.52 -9.08
N GLY A 142 19.62 0.54 -8.30
CA GLY A 142 18.73 1.65 -8.67
C GLY A 142 19.19 2.38 -9.94
N VAL A 143 20.49 2.68 -10.05
CA VAL A 143 21.07 3.31 -11.25
C VAL A 143 20.92 2.42 -12.48
N LEU A 144 21.23 1.12 -12.36
CA LEU A 144 21.09 0.15 -13.44
C LEU A 144 19.62 0.02 -13.86
N ASN A 145 18.69 -0.04 -12.89
CA ASN A 145 17.27 -0.11 -13.15
C ASN A 145 16.77 1.13 -13.93
N PHE A 146 17.21 2.32 -13.55
CA PHE A 146 16.91 3.54 -14.29
C PHE A 146 17.46 3.52 -15.73
N TRP A 147 18.73 3.14 -15.90
CA TRP A 147 19.40 3.18 -17.20
C TRP A 147 18.88 2.13 -18.19
N PHE A 148 18.62 0.91 -17.70
CA PHE A 148 18.28 -0.23 -18.54
C PHE A 148 16.77 -0.52 -18.56
N LEU A 149 16.07 -0.44 -17.43
CA LEU A 149 14.64 -0.78 -17.34
C LEU A 149 13.75 0.43 -17.64
N GLY A 150 14.08 1.61 -17.10
CA GLY A 150 13.32 2.84 -17.37
C GLY A 150 13.31 3.20 -18.85
N ARG A 151 14.47 3.08 -19.53
CA ARG A 151 14.57 3.35 -20.97
C ARG A 151 13.89 2.31 -21.87
N THR A 152 13.77 1.05 -21.44
CA THR A 152 13.05 0.03 -22.23
C THR A 152 11.55 0.21 -22.11
N LEU A 153 11.05 0.55 -20.92
CA LEU A 153 9.63 0.85 -20.69
C LEU A 153 9.18 2.11 -21.46
N ASP A 154 9.96 3.19 -21.44
CA ASP A 154 9.68 4.40 -22.23
C ASP A 154 9.65 4.14 -23.75
N LYS A 155 10.46 3.20 -24.24
CA LYS A 155 10.45 2.79 -25.65
C LYS A 155 9.21 1.98 -26.02
N MET A 156 8.74 1.09 -25.15
CA MET A 156 7.53 0.31 -25.39
C MET A 156 6.27 1.18 -25.39
N ASN A 157 6.18 2.15 -24.49
CA ASN A 157 5.03 3.07 -24.40
C ASN A 157 4.96 4.09 -25.54
N ARG A 158 6.05 4.37 -26.25
CA ARG A 158 6.05 5.22 -27.47
C ARG A 158 5.76 4.45 -28.76
N GLY A 159 5.64 3.13 -28.68
CA GLY A 159 5.31 2.24 -29.80
C GLY A 159 3.83 1.87 -29.90
N GLN A 160 2.99 2.38 -28.99
CA GLN A 160 1.52 2.39 -29.08
C GLN A 160 1.04 3.83 -29.31
#